data_AF-A0A950R0H7-F1
#
_entry.id   AF-A0A950R0H7-F1
#
_cell.length_a   1.000
_cell.length_b   1.000
_cell.length_c   1.000
_cell.angle_alpha   90.00
_cell.angle_beta   90.00
_cell.angle_gamma   90.00
#
_symmetry.space_group_name_H-M   'P 1'
#
loop_
_entity.id
_entity.type
_entity.pdbx_description
1 polymer ?
#
loop_
_entity_poly.entity_id
_entity_poly.type
_entity_poly.pdbx_seq_one_letter_code
_entity_poly.pdbx_strand_id
1 'polypeptide(L)'
;FVFTHQWDKAIEQLRSSIDLDPNNWFDHYFLGRAYVQKGRFPEAIATLKRAISLEGTTEVWASLGHVYAVSGKRREAQEVIEHLRELSVHQYVAPYNVAVIYAGLGEKDEAFAWLNRAYEERSYLLTYLRVDERLDELHSDPRFAELVRRVGLPAPR
;
A
#
# COMPACT_ATOMS: atom_id res chain seq x y z
N PHE A 1 7.90 -13.17 -15.18
CA PHE A 1 8.80 -12.41 -16.09
C PHE A 1 8.13 -11.26 -16.86
N VAL A 2 6.79 -11.11 -16.89
CA VAL A 2 6.11 -9.96 -17.55
C VAL A 2 6.04 -8.70 -16.67
N PHE A 3 6.01 -8.85 -15.34
CA PHE A 3 5.86 -7.71 -14.42
C PHE A 3 7.11 -6.80 -14.33
N THR A 4 8.32 -7.36 -14.43
CA THR A 4 9.57 -6.60 -14.23
C THR A 4 9.75 -5.45 -15.24
N HIS A 5 9.35 -5.65 -16.50
CA HIS A 5 9.48 -4.63 -17.55
C HIS A 5 8.45 -3.51 -17.46
N GLN A 6 7.29 -3.75 -16.83
CA GLN A 6 6.28 -2.69 -16.66
C GLN A 6 6.71 -1.70 -15.58
N TRP A 7 7.33 -2.19 -14.50
CA TRP A 7 7.83 -1.33 -13.43
C TRP A 7 9.00 -0.45 -13.85
N ASP A 8 9.92 -0.95 -14.69
CA ASP A 8 11.02 -0.13 -15.20
C ASP A 8 10.50 1.04 -16.06
N LYS A 9 9.56 0.76 -16.96
CA LYS A 9 8.90 1.81 -17.77
C LYS A 9 8.10 2.78 -16.91
N ALA A 10 7.39 2.29 -15.89
CA ALA A 10 6.65 3.15 -14.96
C ALA A 10 7.60 4.09 -14.21
N ILE A 11 8.74 3.57 -13.73
CA ILE A 11 9.77 4.39 -13.06
C ILE A 11 10.30 5.47 -14.00
N GLU A 12 10.63 5.14 -15.25
CA GLU A 12 11.10 6.13 -16.23
C GLU A 12 10.06 7.23 -16.46
N GLN A 13 8.80 6.86 -16.70
CA GLN A 13 7.71 7.81 -16.93
C GLN A 13 7.44 8.71 -15.70
N LEU A 14 7.40 8.12 -14.51
CA LEU A 14 7.16 8.87 -13.26
C LEU A 14 8.31 9.82 -12.97
N ARG A 15 9.56 9.44 -13.25
CA ARG A 15 10.71 10.34 -13.11
C ARG A 15 10.63 11.51 -14.08
N SER A 16 10.30 11.26 -15.35
CA SER A 16 10.07 12.35 -16.32
C SER A 16 8.91 13.26 -15.91
N SER A 17 7.84 12.70 -15.33
CA SER A 17 6.72 13.50 -14.79
C SER A 17 7.16 14.39 -13.63
N ILE A 18 7.96 13.86 -12.70
CA ILE A 18 8.51 14.61 -11.57
C ILE A 18 9.50 15.69 -12.03
N ASP A 19 10.26 15.47 -13.10
CA ASP A 19 11.14 16.49 -13.68
C ASP A 19 10.32 17.68 -14.24
N LEU A 20 9.08 17.43 -14.70
CA LEU A 20 8.17 18.46 -15.18
C LEU A 20 7.40 19.15 -14.05
N ASP A 21 6.91 18.40 -13.06
CA ASP A 21 6.27 18.91 -11.85
C ASP A 21 6.81 18.21 -10.58
N PRO A 22 7.83 18.81 -9.93
CA PRO A 22 8.45 18.22 -8.74
C PRO A 22 7.56 18.18 -7.50
N ASN A 23 6.42 18.88 -7.51
CA ASN A 23 5.52 19.03 -6.37
C ASN A 23 4.26 18.16 -6.49
N ASN A 24 4.11 17.40 -7.57
CA ASN A 24 3.04 16.43 -7.69
C ASN A 24 3.26 15.23 -6.75
N TRP A 25 2.65 15.26 -5.56
CA TRP A 25 2.76 14.19 -4.56
C TRP A 25 2.34 12.81 -5.10
N PHE A 26 1.42 12.78 -6.07
CA PHE A 26 0.90 11.54 -6.65
C PHE A 26 1.99 10.80 -7.42
N ASP A 27 2.82 11.52 -8.19
CA ASP A 27 3.91 10.90 -8.95
C ASP A 27 4.98 10.33 -8.02
N HIS A 28 5.31 11.05 -6.94
CA HIS A 28 6.20 10.54 -5.88
C HIS A 28 5.61 9.29 -5.21
N TYR A 29 4.30 9.27 -4.95
CA TYR A 29 3.62 8.12 -4.37
C TYR A 29 3.72 6.86 -5.26
N PHE A 30 3.37 6.96 -6.55
CA PHE A 30 3.48 5.82 -7.46
C PHE A 30 4.92 5.42 -7.75
N LEU A 31 5.86 6.38 -7.78
CA LEU A 31 7.28 6.07 -7.95
C LEU A 31 7.80 5.29 -6.74
N GLY A 32 7.38 5.67 -5.54
CA GLY A 32 7.63 4.93 -4.31
C GLY A 32 7.16 3.47 -4.41
N ARG A 33 5.90 3.25 -4.80
CA ARG A 33 5.34 1.90 -5.00
C ARG A 33 6.09 1.10 -6.06
N ALA A 34 6.43 1.72 -7.19
CA ALA A 34 7.21 1.06 -8.23
C ALA A 34 8.61 0.65 -7.74
N TYR A 35 9.26 1.48 -6.92
CA TYR A 35 10.52 1.10 -6.29
C TYR A 35 10.37 -0.07 -5.30
N VAL A 36 9.27 -0.16 -4.54
CA VAL A 36 8.98 -1.33 -3.69
C VAL A 36 8.93 -2.60 -4.54
N GLN A 37 8.23 -2.57 -5.68
CA GLN A 37 8.11 -3.71 -6.58
C GLN A 37 9.44 -4.14 -7.23
N LYS A 38 10.41 -3.23 -7.30
CA LYS A 38 11.77 -3.52 -7.76
C LYS A 38 12.72 -3.93 -6.63
N GLY A 39 12.25 -4.00 -5.39
CA GLY A 39 13.09 -4.26 -4.21
C GLY A 39 14.02 -3.09 -3.85
N ARG A 40 13.80 -1.90 -4.44
CA ARG A 40 14.61 -0.69 -4.24
C ARG A 40 14.09 0.09 -3.03
N PHE A 41 14.16 -0.55 -1.87
CA PHE A 41 13.54 -0.05 -0.64
C PHE A 41 14.09 1.31 -0.16
N PRO A 42 15.41 1.60 -0.22
CA PRO A 42 15.93 2.91 0.15
C PRO A 42 15.34 4.04 -0.70
N GLU A 43 15.27 3.86 -2.02
CA GLU A 43 14.68 4.83 -2.93
C GLU A 43 13.17 4.97 -2.72
N ALA A 44 12.46 3.87 -2.49
CA ALA A 44 11.03 3.88 -2.16
C ALA A 44 10.76 4.71 -0.88
N ILE A 45 11.53 4.48 0.19
CA ILE A 45 11.38 5.22 1.46
C ILE A 45 11.64 6.72 1.25
N ALA A 46 12.72 7.07 0.54
CA ALA A 46 13.05 8.48 0.28
C ALA A 46 11.94 9.17 -0.55
N THR A 47 11.44 8.49 -1.57
CA THR A 47 10.40 9.02 -2.47
C THR A 47 9.05 9.16 -1.74
N LEU A 48 8.65 8.17 -0.93
CA LEU A 48 7.42 8.24 -0.14
C LEU A 48 7.50 9.32 0.95
N LYS A 49 8.66 9.53 1.57
CA LYS A 49 8.87 10.68 2.47
C LYS A 49 8.72 12.02 1.75
N ARG A 50 9.18 12.11 0.50
CA ARG A 50 8.95 13.30 -0.33
C ARG A 50 7.48 13.50 -0.62
N ALA A 51 6.74 12.44 -0.98
CA ALA A 51 5.28 12.49 -1.15
C ALA A 51 4.59 13.00 0.12
N ILE A 52 4.93 12.49 1.31
CA ILE A 52 4.37 12.95 2.59
C ILE A 52 4.65 14.44 2.85
N SER A 53 5.86 14.91 2.50
CA SER A 53 6.21 16.33 2.67
C SER A 53 5.42 17.27 1.76
N LEU A 54 4.86 16.75 0.67
CA LEU A 54 4.02 17.49 -0.26
C LEU A 54 2.54 17.38 0.15
N GLU A 55 2.07 16.14 0.39
CA GLU A 55 0.72 15.84 0.84
C GLU A 55 0.74 14.58 1.74
N GLY A 56 0.38 14.74 3.01
CA GLY A 56 0.41 13.68 4.02
C GLY A 56 -0.83 12.78 4.03
N THR A 57 -1.26 12.24 2.88
CA THR A 57 -2.47 11.40 2.82
C THR A 57 -2.28 10.06 3.52
N THR A 58 -3.37 9.45 3.97
CA THR A 58 -3.35 8.17 4.70
C THR A 58 -2.78 7.03 3.85
N GLU A 59 -2.97 7.10 2.53
CA GLU A 59 -2.51 6.14 1.53
C GLU A 59 -0.98 6.21 1.34
N VAL A 60 -0.42 7.42 1.37
CA VAL A 60 1.04 7.61 1.28
C VAL A 60 1.70 7.12 2.57
N TRP A 61 1.12 7.44 3.73
CA TRP A 61 1.56 6.88 5.02
C TRP A 61 1.49 5.36 5.03
N ALA A 62 0.39 4.76 4.57
CA ALA A 62 0.24 3.32 4.46
C ALA A 62 1.32 2.68 3.57
N SER A 63 1.65 3.33 2.45
CA SER A 63 2.72 2.84 1.57
C SER A 63 4.10 2.98 2.18
N LEU A 64 4.34 4.02 2.98
CA LEU A 64 5.57 4.14 3.78
C LEU A 64 5.67 3.02 4.82
N GLY A 65 4.58 2.75 5.53
CA GLY A 65 4.50 1.64 6.49
C GLY A 65 4.74 0.29 5.82
N HIS A 66 4.12 0.06 4.65
CA HIS A 66 4.30 -1.16 3.88
C HIS A 66 5.75 -1.35 3.43
N VAL A 67 6.43 -0.31 2.90
CA VAL A 67 7.85 -0.45 2.52
C VAL A 67 8.74 -0.72 3.73
N TYR A 68 8.46 -0.11 4.89
CA TYR A 68 9.17 -0.47 6.12
C TYR A 68 8.96 -1.93 6.48
N ALA A 69 7.73 -2.42 6.37
CA ALA A 69 7.41 -3.81 6.67
C ALA A 69 8.18 -4.80 5.78
N VAL A 70 8.08 -4.66 4.46
CA VAL A 70 8.72 -5.59 3.50
C VAL A 70 10.24 -5.44 3.42
N SER A 71 10.80 -4.31 3.89
CA SER A 71 12.25 -4.11 4.02
C SER A 71 12.82 -4.58 5.36
N GLY A 72 12.01 -5.22 6.20
CA GLY A 72 12.41 -5.77 7.51
C GLY A 72 12.48 -4.73 8.64
N LYS A 73 12.07 -3.49 8.38
CA LYS A 73 12.04 -2.38 9.34
C LYS A 73 10.76 -2.40 10.16
N ARG A 74 10.60 -3.48 10.92
CA ARG A 74 9.38 -3.79 11.69
C ARG A 74 9.00 -2.68 12.67
N ARG A 75 9.98 -2.07 13.35
CA ARG A 75 9.73 -1.00 14.33
C ARG A 75 9.14 0.23 13.65
N GLU A 76 9.73 0.67 12.55
CA GLU A 76 9.24 1.81 11.77
C GLU A 76 7.87 1.54 11.12
N ALA A 77 7.58 0.30 10.71
CA ALA A 77 6.24 -0.08 10.24
C ALA A 77 5.19 0.05 11.35
N GLN A 78 5.52 -0.38 12.58
CA GLN A 78 4.64 -0.23 13.74
C GLN A 78 4.40 1.25 14.09
N GLU A 79 5.43 2.09 14.03
CA GLU A 79 5.30 3.54 14.24
C GLU A 79 4.31 4.16 13.25
N VAL A 80 4.30 3.72 11.99
CA VAL A 80 3.31 4.18 11.00
C VAL A 80 1.90 3.68 11.34
N ILE A 81 1.74 2.44 11.81
CA ILE A 81 0.44 1.92 12.25
C ILE A 81 -0.11 2.77 13.40
N GLU A 82 0.70 3.08 14.41
CA GLU A 82 0.28 3.93 15.53
C GLU A 82 -0.05 5.34 15.05
N HIS A 83 0.74 5.92 14.14
CA HIS A 83 0.42 7.21 13.55
C HIS A 83 -0.94 7.21 12.82
N LEU A 84 -1.23 6.18 12.02
CA LEU A 84 -2.53 6.04 11.36
C LEU A 84 -3.68 5.87 12.37
N ARG A 85 -3.44 5.19 13.50
CA ARG A 85 -4.43 5.09 14.60
C ARG A 85 -4.67 6.44 15.26
N GLU A 86 -3.62 7.20 15.55
CA GLU A 86 -3.75 8.56 16.10
C GLU A 86 -4.52 9.47 15.14
N LEU A 87 -4.21 9.43 13.84
CA LEU A 87 -4.97 10.18 12.82
C LEU A 87 -6.44 9.78 12.78
N SER A 88 -6.76 8.50 13.02
CA SER A 88 -8.14 8.00 13.00
C SER A 88 -9.06 8.63 14.06
N VAL A 89 -8.46 9.24 15.10
CA VAL A 89 -9.21 10.01 16.11
C VAL A 89 -9.74 11.32 15.54
N HIS A 90 -9.07 11.88 14.53
CA HIS A 90 -9.35 13.20 13.99
C HIS A 90 -9.93 13.19 12.58
N GLN A 91 -9.69 12.13 11.81
CA GLN A 91 -10.17 11.96 10.44
C GLN A 91 -10.44 10.50 10.11
N TYR A 92 -11.16 10.25 9.02
CA TYR A 92 -11.35 8.89 8.54
C TYR A 92 -10.03 8.30 8.02
N VAL A 93 -9.65 7.15 8.55
CA VAL A 93 -8.53 6.34 8.05
C VAL A 93 -9.11 4.99 7.63
N ALA A 94 -9.00 4.68 6.35
CA ALA A 94 -9.53 3.42 5.84
C ALA A 94 -8.83 2.22 6.52
N PRO A 95 -9.57 1.25 7.08
CA PRO A 95 -8.96 0.05 7.68
C PRO A 95 -8.04 -0.72 6.72
N TYR A 96 -8.30 -0.63 5.42
CA TYR A 96 -7.47 -1.17 4.34
C TYR A 96 -6.02 -0.65 4.39
N ASN A 97 -5.81 0.62 4.74
CA ASN A 97 -4.48 1.23 4.84
C ASN A 97 -3.64 0.62 5.96
N VAL A 98 -4.27 0.16 7.04
CA VAL A 98 -3.58 -0.56 8.12
C VAL A 98 -3.34 -2.01 7.70
N ALA A 99 -4.30 -2.64 7.03
CA ALA A 99 -4.19 -4.03 6.56
C ALA A 99 -2.98 -4.27 5.66
N VAL A 100 -2.70 -3.36 4.70
CA VAL A 100 -1.56 -3.51 3.78
C VAL A 100 -0.20 -3.46 4.50
N ILE A 101 -0.10 -2.79 5.66
CA ILE A 101 1.12 -2.77 6.46
C ILE A 101 1.30 -4.13 7.16
N TYR A 102 0.25 -4.64 7.81
CA TYR A 102 0.29 -5.98 8.44
C TYR A 102 0.55 -7.09 7.42
N ALA A 103 0.00 -6.98 6.20
CA ALA A 103 0.31 -7.89 5.11
C ALA A 103 1.82 -7.89 4.79
N GLY A 104 2.44 -6.71 4.69
CA GLY A 104 3.88 -6.57 4.48
C GLY A 104 4.73 -7.07 5.66
N LEU A 105 4.19 -7.08 6.89
CA LEU A 105 4.85 -7.64 8.08
C LEU A 105 4.77 -9.18 8.13
N GLY A 106 3.97 -9.80 7.26
CA GLY A 106 3.64 -11.23 7.32
C GLY A 106 2.63 -11.57 8.41
N GLU A 107 2.02 -10.59 9.07
CA GLU A 107 1.03 -10.77 10.13
C GLU A 107 -0.36 -10.95 9.53
N LYS A 108 -0.58 -12.14 8.94
CA LYS A 108 -1.79 -12.43 8.16
C LYS A 108 -3.07 -12.29 8.99
N ASP A 109 -3.05 -12.69 10.26
CA ASP A 109 -4.23 -12.62 11.13
C ASP A 109 -4.69 -11.18 11.37
N GLU A 110 -3.75 -10.28 11.68
CA GLU A 110 -4.04 -8.85 11.80
C GLU A 110 -4.46 -8.26 10.45
N ALA A 111 -3.76 -8.60 9.35
CA ALA A 111 -4.13 -8.13 8.02
C ALA A 111 -5.59 -8.50 7.68
N PHE A 112 -6.03 -9.73 7.95
CA PHE A 112 -7.42 -10.14 7.75
C PHE A 112 -8.40 -9.48 8.72
N ALA A 113 -8.02 -9.25 9.97
CA ALA A 113 -8.87 -8.49 10.90
C ALA A 113 -9.18 -7.09 10.34
N TRP A 114 -8.15 -6.39 9.86
CA TRP A 114 -8.30 -5.06 9.27
C TRP A 114 -9.02 -5.07 7.92
N LEU A 115 -8.81 -6.08 7.07
CA LEU A 115 -9.56 -6.25 5.82
C LEU A 115 -11.05 -6.55 6.06
N ASN A 116 -11.38 -7.37 7.06
CA ASN A 116 -12.77 -7.62 7.43
C ASN A 116 -13.45 -6.36 7.97
N ARG A 117 -12.74 -5.57 8.76
CA ARG A 117 -13.22 -4.25 9.19
C ARG A 117 -13.44 -3.32 8.00
N ALA A 118 -12.53 -3.29 7.02
CA ALA A 118 -12.71 -2.54 5.78
C ALA A 118 -13.99 -2.96 5.04
N TYR A 119 -14.34 -4.25 5.09
CA TYR A 119 -15.57 -4.77 4.49
C TYR A 119 -16.82 -4.33 5.23
N GLU A 120 -16.81 -4.40 6.57
CA GLU A 120 -17.91 -3.94 7.42
C GLU A 120 -18.17 -2.44 7.23
N GLU A 121 -17.11 -1.64 7.10
CA GLU A 121 -17.16 -0.21 6.84
C GLU A 121 -17.45 0.15 5.37
N ARG A 122 -17.59 -0.84 4.47
CA ARG A 122 -17.80 -0.65 3.02
C ARG A 122 -16.72 0.25 2.38
N SER A 123 -15.47 0.08 2.78
CA SER A 123 -14.35 0.84 2.23
C SER A 123 -14.22 0.61 0.72
N TYR A 124 -14.21 1.70 -0.05
CA TYR A 124 -14.08 1.65 -1.51
C TYR A 124 -12.76 1.01 -1.96
N LEU A 125 -11.73 1.02 -1.10
CA LEU A 125 -10.41 0.44 -1.40
C LEU A 125 -10.46 -1.08 -1.60
N LEU A 126 -11.51 -1.76 -1.11
CA LEU A 126 -11.72 -3.19 -1.38
C LEU A 126 -11.94 -3.50 -2.86
N THR A 127 -12.25 -2.50 -3.69
CA THR A 127 -12.29 -2.69 -5.15
C THR A 127 -10.92 -3.08 -5.73
N TYR A 128 -9.82 -2.72 -5.05
CA TYR A 128 -8.45 -3.06 -5.43
C TYR A 128 -7.97 -4.39 -4.86
N LEU A 129 -8.78 -5.09 -4.07
CA LEU A 129 -8.36 -6.27 -3.30
C LEU A 129 -7.57 -7.30 -4.12
N ARG A 130 -7.94 -7.52 -5.39
CA ARG A 130 -7.34 -8.54 -6.27
C ARG A 130 -6.12 -8.07 -7.07
N VAL A 131 -5.90 -6.77 -7.13
CA VAL A 131 -4.88 -6.14 -8.00
C VAL A 131 -3.83 -5.37 -7.21
N ASP A 132 -4.09 -5.08 -5.94
CA ASP A 132 -3.11 -4.46 -5.06
C ASP A 132 -2.03 -5.48 -4.69
N GLU A 133 -0.86 -5.29 -5.29
CA GLU A 133 0.28 -6.18 -5.15
C GLU A 133 0.80 -6.28 -3.70
N ARG A 134 0.43 -5.33 -2.83
CA ARG A 134 0.76 -5.36 -1.40
C ARG A 134 0.06 -6.49 -0.66
N LEU A 135 -0.97 -7.09 -1.26
CA LEU A 135 -1.74 -8.20 -0.70
C LEU A 135 -1.38 -9.56 -1.34
N ASP A 136 -0.38 -9.63 -2.22
CA ASP A 136 -0.01 -10.85 -2.93
C ASP A 136 0.29 -12.02 -1.96
N GLU A 137 0.91 -11.74 -0.82
CA GLU A 137 1.21 -12.72 0.23
C GLU A 137 -0.05 -13.32 0.91
N LEU A 138 -1.21 -12.67 0.76
CA LEU A 138 -2.49 -13.14 1.27
C LEU A 138 -3.27 -13.95 0.23
N HIS A 139 -2.92 -13.89 -1.06
CA HIS A 139 -3.68 -14.56 -2.13
C HIS A 139 -3.78 -16.08 -1.97
N SER A 140 -2.80 -16.71 -1.33
CA SER A 140 -2.80 -18.15 -1.07
C SER A 140 -3.65 -18.56 0.15
N ASP A 141 -4.08 -17.61 0.99
CA ASP A 141 -4.85 -17.89 2.20
C ASP A 141 -6.34 -18.05 1.85
N PRO A 142 -7.02 -19.13 2.31
CA PRO A 142 -8.44 -19.34 2.02
C PRO A 142 -9.36 -18.18 2.43
N ARG A 143 -8.99 -17.42 3.47
CA ARG A 143 -9.75 -16.25 3.94
C ARG A 143 -9.79 -15.15 2.89
N PHE A 144 -8.78 -15.04 2.03
CA PHE A 144 -8.74 -14.07 0.94
C PHE A 144 -9.79 -14.37 -0.12
N ALA A 145 -9.88 -15.62 -0.56
CA ALA A 145 -10.90 -16.04 -1.52
C ALA A 145 -12.32 -15.80 -1.00
N GLU A 146 -12.55 -16.08 0.29
CA GLU A 146 -13.83 -15.80 0.94
C GLU A 146 -14.13 -14.30 1.02
N LEU A 147 -13.15 -13.48 1.37
CA LEU A 147 -13.32 -12.02 1.39
C LEU A 147 -13.65 -11.47 -0.01
N VAL A 148 -12.94 -11.90 -1.05
CA VAL A 148 -13.22 -11.52 -2.44
C VAL A 148 -14.65 -11.87 -2.84
N ARG A 149 -15.11 -13.07 -2.46
CA ARG A 149 -16.49 -13.53 -2.71
C ARG A 149 -17.52 -12.65 -2.00
N ARG A 150 -17.27 -12.27 -0.75
CA ARG A 150 -18.15 -11.39 0.05
C ARG A 150 -18.22 -9.98 -0.49
N VAL A 151 -17.11 -9.41 -0.97
CA VAL A 151 -17.08 -8.09 -1.63
C VAL A 151 -17.86 -8.12 -2.95
N GLY A 152 -17.99 -9.29 -3.59
CA GLY A 152 -18.72 -9.45 -4.84
C GLY A 152 -17.91 -9.02 -6.07
N LEU A 153 -16.58 -9.08 -6.00
CA LEU A 153 -15.72 -8.72 -7.13
C LEU A 153 -15.85 -9.77 -8.24
N PRO A 154 -15.89 -9.35 -9.52
CA PRO A 154 -15.98 -10.28 -10.63
C PRO A 154 -14.76 -11.22 -10.69
N ALA A 155 -15.00 -12.45 -11.13
CA ALA A 155 -13.94 -13.41 -11.42
C ALA A 155 -12.92 -12.81 -12.41
N PRO A 156 -11.62 -13.17 -12.33
CA PRO A 156 -10.64 -12.70 -13.31
C PRO A 156 -11.08 -13.21 -14.68
N ARG A 157 -11.06 -12.32 -15.68
CA ARG A 157 -11.19 -12.72 -17.08
C ARG A 157 -9.91 -13.42 -17.53
#